data_AF-A5L4T7-F1
#
_entry.id   AF-A5L4T7-F1
#
_cell.length_a   1.000
_cell.length_b   1.000
_cell.length_c   1.000
_cell.angle_alpha   90.00
_cell.angle_beta   90.00
_cell.angle_gamma   90.00
#
_symmetry.space_group_name_H-M   'P 1'
#
loop_
_entity.id
_entity.type
_entity.pdbx_description
1 polymer ?
#
loop_
_entity_poly.entity_id
_entity_poly.type
_entity_poly.pdbx_seq_one_letter_code
_entity_poly.pdbx_strand_id
1 'polypeptide(L)'
;MGPLVAFAAITSSYFGHFLGAHEGLVGLIKSRSGSSVSTIEKVSLAFIVVTTWIVAVVNPSILGMIETMGAPMIAAILFLMPVFAMNKVPAMAKYKTSAPVQIFTALCGLAAISSVIYGAL
;
A
#
# COMPACT_ATOMS: atom_id res chain seq x y z
N MET A 1 -10.98 21.87 -22.46
CA MET A 1 -9.68 21.79 -21.75
C MET A 1 -9.70 20.83 -20.57
N GLY A 2 -10.76 20.77 -19.76
CA GLY A 2 -10.86 19.85 -18.61
C GLY A 2 -10.50 18.37 -18.88
N PRO A 3 -11.07 17.69 -19.89
CA PRO A 3 -10.76 16.28 -20.16
C PRO A 3 -9.29 16.03 -20.53
N LEU A 4 -8.67 16.96 -21.26
CA LEU A 4 -7.28 16.86 -21.69
C LEU A 4 -6.33 17.05 -20.50
N VAL A 5 -6.65 17.99 -19.61
CA VAL A 5 -5.92 18.20 -18.35
C VAL A 5 -6.08 16.99 -17.43
N ALA A 6 -7.29 16.43 -17.32
CA ALA A 6 -7.53 15.23 -16.52
C ALA A 6 -6.73 14.03 -17.05
N PHE A 7 -6.71 13.81 -18.36
CA PHE A 7 -5.91 12.76 -18.99
C PHE A 7 -4.41 12.94 -18.72
N ALA A 8 -3.89 14.16 -18.87
CA ALA A 8 -2.50 14.48 -18.58
C ALA A 8 -2.16 14.25 -17.09
N ALA A 9 -3.05 14.66 -16.18
CA ALA A 9 -2.88 14.49 -14.73
C ALA A 9 -2.87 13.00 -14.33
N ILE A 10 -3.80 12.19 -14.88
CA ILE A 10 -3.86 10.75 -14.62
C ILE A 10 -2.60 10.07 -15.14
N THR A 11 -2.18 10.36 -16.38
CA THR A 11 -0.98 9.77 -16.98
C THR A 11 0.28 10.13 -16.19
N SER A 12 0.42 11.39 -15.76
CA SER A 12 1.55 11.83 -14.94
C SER A 12 1.55 11.17 -13.56
N SER A 13 0.40 11.14 -12.87
CA SER A 13 0.25 10.51 -11.56
C SER A 13 0.51 9.00 -11.58
N TYR A 14 0.14 8.32 -12.68
CA TYR A 14 0.36 6.89 -12.88
C TYR A 14 1.85 6.52 -12.74
N PHE A 15 2.76 7.27 -13.38
CA PHE A 15 4.18 6.94 -13.32
C PHE A 15 4.75 6.99 -11.92
N GLY A 16 4.33 7.95 -11.08
CA GLY A 16 4.78 8.03 -9.68
C GLY A 16 4.38 6.79 -8.87
N HIS A 17 3.11 6.36 -9.02
CA HIS A 17 2.61 5.16 -8.33
C HIS A 17 3.20 3.88 -8.91
N PHE A 18 3.36 3.81 -10.23
CA PHE A 18 3.94 2.66 -10.93
C PHE A 18 5.38 2.42 -10.51
N LEU A 19 6.23 3.46 -10.53
CA LEU A 19 7.64 3.34 -10.12
C LEU A 19 7.74 2.90 -8.65
N GLY A 20 6.99 3.53 -7.75
CA GLY A 20 6.98 3.14 -6.34
C GLY A 20 6.51 1.69 -6.11
N ALA A 21 5.47 1.25 -6.80
CA ALA A 21 4.99 -0.13 -6.72
C ALA A 21 5.98 -1.13 -7.32
N HIS A 22 6.60 -0.81 -8.46
CA HIS A 22 7.58 -1.66 -9.13
C HIS A 22 8.85 -1.81 -8.29
N GLU A 23 9.44 -0.72 -7.82
CA GLU A 23 10.61 -0.73 -6.94
C GLU A 23 10.32 -1.47 -5.63
N GLY A 24 9.16 -1.23 -5.03
CA GLY A 24 8.71 -1.93 -3.84
C GLY A 24 8.60 -3.44 -4.05
N LEU A 25 7.95 -3.87 -5.14
CA LEU A 25 7.81 -5.29 -5.48
C LEU A 25 9.16 -5.94 -5.78
N VAL A 26 10.02 -5.30 -6.56
CA VAL A 26 11.37 -5.79 -6.87
C VAL A 26 12.19 -5.92 -5.59
N GLY A 27 12.17 -4.92 -4.71
CA GLY A 27 12.87 -4.95 -3.43
C GLY A 27 12.38 -6.08 -2.51
N LEU A 28 11.06 -6.27 -2.41
CA LEU A 28 10.47 -7.34 -1.62
C LEU A 28 10.88 -8.73 -2.14
N ILE A 29 10.78 -8.98 -3.45
CA ILE A 29 11.16 -10.27 -4.04
C ILE A 29 12.66 -10.48 -3.88
N LYS A 30 13.48 -9.45 -4.15
CA LYS A 30 14.94 -9.57 -4.06
C LYS A 30 15.40 -9.88 -2.64
N SER A 31 14.76 -9.31 -1.62
CA SER A 31 15.09 -9.60 -0.20
C SER A 31 14.86 -11.06 0.19
N ARG A 32 14.07 -11.81 -0.59
CA ARG A 32 13.70 -13.21 -0.33
C ARG A 32 14.17 -14.19 -1.41
N SER A 33 14.88 -13.72 -2.43
CA SER A 33 15.26 -14.53 -3.60
C SER A 33 16.71 -14.34 -4.03
N GLY A 34 17.35 -15.44 -4.43
CA GLY A 34 18.67 -15.45 -5.06
C GLY A 34 18.68 -15.02 -6.53
N SER A 35 17.51 -14.81 -7.14
CA SER A 35 17.38 -14.48 -8.57
C SER A 35 18.06 -13.16 -8.97
N SER A 36 18.41 -13.06 -10.26
CA SER A 36 18.98 -11.83 -10.82
C SER A 36 17.96 -10.69 -10.77
N VAL A 37 18.44 -9.46 -10.50
CA VAL A 37 17.58 -8.28 -10.43
C VAL A 37 16.84 -8.06 -11.76
N SER A 38 17.53 -8.23 -12.89
CA SER A 38 16.94 -8.07 -14.22
C SER A 38 15.76 -9.01 -14.50
N THR A 39 15.79 -10.23 -13.93
CA THR A 39 14.69 -11.19 -14.06
C THR A 39 13.50 -10.73 -13.23
N ILE A 40 13.76 -10.31 -11.99
CA ILE A 40 12.72 -9.83 -11.07
C ILE A 40 12.06 -8.58 -11.63
N GLU A 41 12.82 -7.61 -12.16
CA GLU A 41 12.28 -6.40 -12.77
C GLU A 41 11.33 -6.69 -13.93
N LYS A 42 11.71 -7.58 -14.85
CA LYS A 42 10.87 -7.98 -15.99
C LYS A 42 9.60 -8.69 -15.55
N VAL A 43 9.69 -9.59 -14.58
CA VAL A 43 8.54 -10.31 -14.03
C VAL A 43 7.60 -9.35 -13.30
N SER A 44 8.14 -8.47 -12.45
CA SER A 44 7.38 -7.43 -11.74
C SER A 44 6.68 -6.48 -12.72
N LEU A 45 7.37 -6.06 -13.79
CA LEU A 45 6.81 -5.21 -14.83
C LEU A 45 5.64 -5.92 -15.54
N ALA A 46 5.86 -7.17 -15.99
CA ALA A 46 4.83 -7.96 -16.64
C ALA A 46 3.62 -8.17 -15.71
N PHE A 47 3.86 -8.46 -14.43
CA PHE A 47 2.80 -8.61 -13.44
C PHE A 47 1.97 -7.34 -13.28
N ILE A 48 2.59 -6.17 -13.11
CA ILE A 48 1.88 -4.90 -12.94
C ILE A 48 1.07 -4.56 -14.19
N VAL A 49 1.63 -4.71 -15.39
CA VAL A 49 0.94 -4.42 -16.65
C VAL A 49 -0.27 -5.34 -16.84
N VAL A 50 -0.09 -6.65 -16.67
CA VAL A 50 -1.17 -7.64 -16.85
C VAL A 50 -2.29 -7.42 -15.82
N THR A 51 -1.94 -7.23 -14.55
CA THR A 51 -2.95 -6.98 -13.49
C THR A 51 -3.70 -5.68 -13.72
N THR A 52 -3.01 -4.59 -14.08
CA THR A 52 -3.66 -3.30 -14.37
C THR A 52 -4.59 -3.41 -15.58
N TRP A 53 -4.18 -4.13 -16.63
CA TRP A 53 -5.02 -4.36 -17.81
C TRP A 53 -6.28 -5.17 -17.47
N ILE A 54 -6.15 -6.23 -16.68
CA ILE A 54 -7.31 -7.02 -16.21
C ILE A 54 -8.29 -6.13 -15.43
N VAL A 55 -7.79 -5.33 -14.49
CA VAL A 55 -8.62 -4.40 -13.70
C VAL A 55 -9.31 -3.38 -14.60
N ALA A 56 -8.64 -2.86 -15.63
CA ALA A 56 -9.23 -1.94 -16.60
C ALA A 56 -10.38 -2.57 -17.41
N VAL A 57 -10.29 -3.86 -17.74
CA VAL A 57 -11.34 -4.59 -18.48
C VAL A 57 -12.52 -4.94 -17.57
N VAL A 58 -12.25 -5.43 -16.36
CA VAL A 58 -13.29 -5.78 -15.37
C VAL A 58 -14.04 -4.55 -14.88
N ASN A 59 -13.38 -3.38 -14.88
CA ASN A 59 -13.92 -2.09 -14.48
C ASN A 59 -14.64 -2.13 -13.10
N PRO A 60 -13.95 -2.56 -12.03
CA PRO A 60 -14.54 -2.54 -10.70
C PRO A 60 -14.75 -1.09 -10.21
N SER A 61 -15.60 -0.93 -9.19
CA SER A 61 -15.81 0.37 -8.55
C SER A 61 -14.51 0.88 -7.91
N ILE A 62 -14.03 2.04 -8.38
CA ILE A 62 -12.84 2.70 -7.83
C ILE A 62 -13.03 3.06 -6.35
N LEU A 63 -14.23 3.53 -5.98
CA LEU A 63 -14.54 3.83 -4.58
C LEU A 63 -14.45 2.56 -3.72
N GLY A 64 -15.02 1.46 -4.22
CA GLY A 64 -14.92 0.16 -3.54
C GLY A 64 -13.48 -0.32 -3.39
N MET A 65 -12.62 -0.12 -4.40
CA MET A 65 -11.19 -0.46 -4.28
C MET A 65 -10.47 0.37 -3.20
N ILE A 66 -10.75 1.67 -3.13
CA ILE A 66 -10.16 2.55 -2.12
C ILE A 66 -10.61 2.13 -0.71
N GLU A 67 -11.89 1.83 -0.54
CA GLU A 67 -12.44 1.42 0.75
C GLU A 67 -11.92 0.05 1.17
N THR A 68 -11.97 -0.95 0.30
CA THR A 68 -11.63 -2.34 0.65
C THR A 68 -10.13 -2.61 0.76
N MET A 69 -9.29 -1.95 -0.05
CA MET A 69 -7.84 -2.17 -0.03
C MET A 69 -7.07 -0.99 0.55
N GLY A 70 -7.43 0.24 0.17
CA GLY A 70 -6.73 1.45 0.58
C GLY A 70 -6.88 1.76 2.07
N ALA A 71 -8.11 1.75 2.58
CA ALA A 71 -8.38 2.12 3.97
C ALA A 71 -7.70 1.18 4.99
N PRO A 72 -7.70 -0.17 4.82
CA PRO A 72 -6.98 -1.06 5.73
C PRO A 72 -5.47 -0.86 5.68
N MET A 73 -4.90 -0.65 4.49
CA MET A 73 -3.47 -0.41 4.33
C MET A 73 -3.04 0.90 5.00
N ILE A 74 -3.81 1.97 4.80
CA ILE A 74 -3.56 3.28 5.43
C ILE A 74 -3.70 3.17 6.95
N ALA A 75 -4.75 2.51 7.46
CA ALA A 75 -4.93 2.31 8.90
C ALA A 75 -3.75 1.52 9.50
N ALA A 76 -3.27 0.48 8.81
CA ALA A 76 -2.11 -0.28 9.23
C ALA A 76 -0.84 0.58 9.30
N ILE A 77 -0.57 1.40 8.28
CA ILE A 77 0.62 2.26 8.24
C ILE A 77 0.54 3.39 9.28
N LEU A 78 -0.62 4.02 9.45
CA LEU A 78 -0.75 5.19 10.32
C LEU A 78 -0.94 4.85 11.80
N PHE A 79 -1.62 3.75 12.12
CA PHE A 79 -1.93 3.38 13.51
C PHE A 79 -1.07 2.23 14.03
N LEU A 80 -0.96 1.13 13.30
CA LEU A 80 -0.29 -0.08 13.80
C LEU A 80 1.23 -0.05 13.62
N MET A 81 1.70 0.35 12.43
CA MET A 81 3.13 0.37 12.10
C MET A 81 3.96 1.21 13.08
N PRO A 82 3.60 2.45 13.47
CA PRO A 82 4.41 3.21 14.42
C PRO A 82 4.44 2.56 15.80
N VAL A 83 3.31 2.04 16.28
CA VAL A 83 3.25 1.32 17.57
C VAL A 83 4.16 0.09 17.54
N PHE A 84 4.14 -0.67 16.45
CA PHE A 84 5.05 -1.80 16.26
C PHE A 84 6.52 -1.37 16.18
N ALA A 85 6.82 -0.36 15.36
CA ALA A 85 8.18 0.12 15.11
C ALA A 85 8.85 0.65 16.38
N MET A 86 8.16 1.45 17.20
CA MET A 86 8.69 1.98 18.45
C MET A 86 9.08 0.89 19.47
N ASN A 87 8.47 -0.29 19.38
CA ASN A 87 8.74 -1.40 20.31
C ASN A 87 9.73 -2.44 19.76
N LYS A 88 9.87 -2.55 18.43
CA LYS A 88 10.70 -3.59 17.80
C LYS A 88 11.95 -3.06 17.11
N VAL A 89 11.96 -1.81 16.67
CA VAL A 89 13.10 -1.22 15.96
C VAL A 89 13.92 -0.38 16.94
N PRO A 90 15.16 -0.77 17.29
CA PRO A 90 15.96 -0.06 18.29
C PRO A 90 16.15 1.44 17.97
N ALA A 91 16.31 1.78 16.69
CA ALA A 91 16.45 3.16 16.25
C ALA A 91 15.20 4.03 16.50
N MET A 92 14.02 3.41 16.64
CA MET A 92 12.74 4.07 16.87
C MET A 92 12.34 4.12 18.34
N ALA A 93 13.08 3.44 19.23
CA ALA A 93 12.76 3.38 20.66
C ALA A 93 12.74 4.76 21.35
N LYS A 94 13.51 5.72 20.84
CA LYS A 94 13.52 7.11 21.32
C LYS A 94 12.19 7.85 21.13
N TYR A 95 11.32 7.38 20.24
CA TYR A 95 10.01 7.98 19.98
C TYR A 95 8.89 7.33 20.79
N LYS A 96 9.21 6.36 21.65
CA LYS A 96 8.23 5.53 22.37
C LYS A 96 7.32 6.41 23.23
N THR A 97 6.02 6.35 22.94
CA THR A 97 4.96 7.02 23.70
C THR A 97 4.56 6.20 24.94
N SER A 98 3.71 6.74 25.80
CA SER A 98 3.20 6.01 26.96
C SER A 98 2.36 4.79 26.55
N ALA A 99 2.40 3.71 27.35
CA ALA A 99 1.68 2.47 27.05
C ALA A 99 0.17 2.66 26.79
N PRO A 100 -0.57 3.52 27.52
CA PRO A 100 -1.99 3.76 27.24
C PRO A 100 -2.23 4.35 25.85
N VAL A 101 -1.37 5.27 25.38
CA VAL A 101 -1.48 5.87 24.05
C VAL A 101 -1.26 4.82 22.97
N GLN A 102 -0.25 3.97 23.15
CA GLN A 102 0.03 2.90 22.19
C GLN A 102 -1.12 1.89 22.07
N ILE A 103 -1.70 1.49 23.20
CA ILE A 103 -2.85 0.58 23.25
C ILE A 103 -4.05 1.24 22.56
N PHE A 104 -4.35 2.50 22.90
CA PHE A 104 -5.44 3.24 22.27
C PHE A 104 -5.26 3.35 20.75
N THR A 105 -4.09 3.77 20.27
CA THR A 105 -3.79 3.88 18.83
C THR A 105 -3.92 2.53 18.13
N ALA A 106 -3.42 1.45 18.73
CA ALA A 106 -3.55 0.11 18.17
C ALA A 106 -5.02 -0.34 18.09
N LEU A 107 -5.81 -0.10 19.13
CA LEU A 107 -7.24 -0.41 19.15
C LEU A 107 -8.02 0.37 18.07
N CYS A 108 -7.75 1.67 17.90
CA CYS A 108 -8.36 2.45 16.83
C CYS A 108 -8.01 1.91 15.45
N GLY A 109 -6.73 1.55 15.22
CA GLY A 109 -6.30 0.95 13.97
C GLY A 109 -6.98 -0.39 13.68
N LEU A 110 -7.06 -1.27 14.69
CA LEU A 110 -7.76 -2.56 14.58
C LEU A 110 -9.26 -2.39 14.33
N ALA A 111 -9.90 -1.43 15.01
CA ALA A 111 -11.31 -1.12 14.79
C ALA A 111 -11.57 -0.60 13.38
N ALA A 112 -10.69 0.29 12.86
CA ALA A 112 -10.80 0.81 11.50
C ALA A 112 -10.66 -0.30 10.45
N ILE A 113 -9.66 -1.17 10.59
CA ILE A 113 -9.48 -2.32 9.68
C ILE A 113 -10.68 -3.26 9.77
N SER A 114 -11.14 -3.57 10.99
CA SER A 114 -12.29 -4.45 11.19
C SER A 114 -13.55 -3.87 10.55
N SER A 115 -13.80 -2.57 10.70
CA SER A 115 -14.95 -1.90 10.09
C SER A 115 -14.99 -2.05 8.58
N VAL A 116 -13.83 -1.98 7.91
CA VAL A 116 -13.75 -2.19 6.47
C VAL A 116 -14.02 -3.65 6.13
N ILE A 117 -13.43 -4.61 6.86
CA ILE A 117 -13.63 -6.04 6.61
C ILE A 117 -15.11 -6.41 6.78
N TYR A 118 -15.77 -5.93 7.83
CA TYR A 118 -17.21 -6.17 8.05
C TYR A 118 -18.09 -5.44 7.04
N GLY A 119 -17.68 -4.29 6.50
CA GLY A 119 -18.40 -3.59 5.44
C GLY A 119 -18.19 -4.19 4.05
N ALA A 120 -17.13 -4.98 3.87
CA ALA A 120 -16.78 -5.66 2.62
C ALA A 120 -17.33 -7.11 2.53
N LEU A 121 -17.74 -7.69 3.66
CA LEU A 121 -18.46 -8.96 3.78
C LEU A 121 -19.96 -8.75 3.60
#